data_AF-A0A6G1R3W1-F1
#
_entry.id   AF-A0A6G1R3W1-F1
#
_cell.length_a   1.000
_cell.length_b   1.000
_cell.length_c   1.000
_cell.angle_alpha   90.00
_cell.angle_beta   90.00
_cell.angle_gamma   90.00
#
_symmetry.space_group_name_H-M   'P 1'
#
loop_
_entity.id
_entity.type
_entity.pdbx_description
1 polymer ?
#
loop_
_entity_poly.entity_id
_entity_poly.type
_entity_poly.pdbx_seq_one_letter_code
_entity_poly.pdbx_strand_id
1 'polypeptide(L)'
;EVGGDADPLEILSFQAREVAEQLTLMEAELFLRLVPYECLGALWSRRDKRGREGDCPSVRATVHQFNQLAGAVVRSCLGGAGLRPPQRARLLEKWIHVAEECRALRNFSSLCAIVSALQSSPLHRLRHSWHHTSREAQR
;
A
#
# COMPACT_ATOMS: atom_id res chain seq x y z
N GLU A 1 -18.96 -0.77 -17.57
CA GLU A 1 -17.78 -0.45 -18.41
C GLU A 1 -16.63 -1.31 -17.95
N VAL A 2 -15.90 -1.90 -18.90
CA VAL A 2 -14.88 -2.93 -18.67
C VAL A 2 -13.69 -2.29 -17.96
N GLY A 3 -13.61 -2.41 -16.64
CA GLY A 3 -12.38 -2.16 -15.89
C GLY A 3 -11.39 -3.24 -16.31
N GLY A 4 -10.53 -2.92 -17.27
CA GLY A 4 -9.38 -3.77 -17.59
C GLY A 4 -8.59 -3.93 -16.30
N ASP A 5 -8.56 -5.14 -15.76
CA ASP A 5 -7.75 -5.47 -14.60
C ASP A 5 -6.30 -5.20 -15.02
N ALA A 6 -5.72 -4.10 -14.52
CA ALA A 6 -4.37 -3.69 -14.89
C ALA A 6 -3.42 -4.86 -14.63
N ASP A 7 -2.52 -5.14 -15.57
CA ASP A 7 -1.59 -6.26 -15.43
C ASP A 7 -0.84 -6.11 -14.10
N PRO A 8 -0.94 -7.06 -13.16
CA PRO A 8 -0.23 -6.98 -11.88
C PRO A 8 1.28 -6.84 -12.04
N LEU A 9 1.84 -7.20 -13.21
CA LEU A 9 3.25 -7.05 -13.55
C LEU A 9 3.62 -5.66 -14.07
N GLU A 10 2.67 -4.78 -14.38
CA GLU A 10 2.93 -3.43 -14.89
C GLU A 10 3.82 -2.62 -13.95
N ILE A 11 3.64 -2.78 -12.63
CA ILE A 11 4.47 -2.10 -11.63
C ILE A 11 5.96 -2.44 -11.75
N LEU A 12 6.31 -3.60 -12.31
CA LEU A 12 7.70 -4.01 -12.52
C LEU A 12 8.39 -3.17 -13.61
N SER A 13 7.64 -2.45 -14.45
CA SER A 13 8.19 -1.61 -15.51
C SER A 13 8.71 -0.26 -15.02
N PHE A 14 8.21 0.23 -13.89
CA PHE A 14 8.65 1.49 -13.27
C PHE A 14 9.87 1.27 -12.37
N GLN A 15 10.66 2.31 -12.10
CA GLN A 15 11.69 2.25 -11.06
C GLN A 15 11.04 2.31 -9.67
N ALA A 16 11.67 1.72 -8.64
CA ALA A 16 11.09 1.72 -7.29
C ALA A 16 10.97 3.13 -6.72
N ARG A 17 11.98 3.95 -6.98
CA ARG A 17 12.02 5.36 -6.59
C ARG A 17 10.90 6.18 -7.23
N GLU A 18 10.65 6.02 -8.53
CA GLU A 18 9.56 6.74 -9.23
C GLU A 18 8.20 6.43 -8.60
N VAL A 19 7.94 5.15 -8.30
CA VAL A 19 6.71 4.75 -7.60
C VAL A 19 6.64 5.40 -6.21
N ALA A 20 7.73 5.37 -5.44
CA ALA A 20 7.78 5.98 -4.11
C ALA A 20 7.59 7.51 -4.14
N GLU A 21 8.15 8.20 -5.13
CA GLU A 21 7.98 9.63 -5.33
C GLU A 21 6.51 9.98 -5.65
N GLN A 22 5.85 9.19 -6.51
CA GLN A 22 4.41 9.37 -6.79
C GLN A 22 3.53 9.10 -5.58
N LEU A 23 3.79 8.01 -4.83
CA LEU A 23 3.11 7.72 -3.57
C LEU A 23 3.27 8.86 -2.56
N THR A 24 4.49 9.40 -2.46
CA THR A 24 4.80 10.51 -1.56
C THR A 24 4.09 11.79 -1.96
N LEU A 25 4.01 12.09 -3.26
CA LEU A 25 3.26 13.25 -3.75
C LEU A 25 1.77 13.16 -3.38
N MET A 26 1.15 12.01 -3.63
CA MET A 26 -0.26 11.77 -3.30
C MET A 26 -0.53 11.84 -1.79
N GLU A 27 0.31 11.20 -0.97
CA GLU A 27 0.13 11.22 0.48
C GLU A 27 0.45 12.59 1.10
N ALA A 28 1.44 13.31 0.58
CA ALA A 28 1.76 14.66 1.03
C ALA A 28 0.59 15.63 0.76
N GLU A 29 -0.07 15.53 -0.40
CA GLU A 29 -1.26 16.34 -0.71
C GLU A 29 -2.40 16.11 0.31
N LEU A 30 -2.65 14.85 0.68
CA LEU A 30 -3.66 14.52 1.69
C LEU A 30 -3.24 14.99 3.08
N PHE A 31 -1.98 14.80 3.45
CA PHE A 31 -1.47 15.20 4.75
C PHE A 31 -1.47 16.73 4.93
N LEU A 32 -1.16 17.49 3.89
CA LEU A 32 -1.24 18.96 3.90
C LEU A 32 -2.68 19.48 3.99
N ARG A 33 -3.67 18.70 3.52
CA ARG A 33 -5.10 19.01 3.65
C ARG A 33 -5.73 18.47 4.95
N LEU A 34 -4.97 17.71 5.75
CA LEU A 34 -5.46 17.13 7.00
C LEU A 34 -5.86 18.23 7.97
N VAL A 35 -7.07 18.12 8.53
CA VAL A 35 -7.55 19.02 9.58
C VAL A 35 -7.24 18.38 10.94
N PRO A 36 -6.29 18.91 11.74
CA PRO A 36 -5.82 18.21 12.95
C PRO A 36 -6.91 17.96 14.00
N TYR A 37 -7.92 18.84 14.08
CA TYR A 37 -9.06 18.69 14.99
C TYR A 37 -9.88 17.41 14.70
N GLU A 38 -9.96 16.97 13.44
CA GLU A 38 -10.65 15.74 13.06
C GLU A 38 -9.96 14.48 13.61
N CYS A 39 -8.67 14.57 13.93
CA CYS A 39 -7.90 13.47 14.54
C CYS A 39 -8.22 13.26 16.03
N LEU A 40 -8.98 14.16 16.67
CA LEU A 40 -9.34 14.01 18.07
C LEU A 40 -10.11 12.70 18.29
N GLY A 41 -9.67 11.90 19.26
CA GLY A 41 -10.28 10.61 19.55
C GLY A 41 -11.78 10.68 19.83
N ALA A 42 -12.27 11.79 20.42
CA ALA A 42 -13.69 12.01 20.67
C ALA A 42 -14.54 12.10 19.38
N LEU A 43 -13.94 12.54 18.26
CA LEU A 43 -14.58 12.59 16.95
C LEU A 43 -14.33 11.29 16.19
N TRP A 44 -13.05 10.92 16.04
CA TRP A 44 -12.66 9.76 15.22
C TRP A 44 -13.26 8.44 15.72
N SER A 45 -13.44 8.26 17.04
CA SER A 45 -14.08 7.07 17.62
C SER A 45 -15.57 6.93 17.31
N ARG A 46 -16.23 8.02 16.88
CA ARG A 46 -17.67 8.05 16.60
C ARG A 46 -18.00 7.95 15.11
N ARG A 47 -16.98 7.93 14.25
CA ARG A 47 -17.11 7.97 12.78
C ARG A 47 -17.99 6.84 12.20
N ASP A 48 -18.03 5.68 12.85
CA ASP A 48 -18.77 4.50 12.36
C ASP A 48 -20.21 4.44 12.92
N LYS A 49 -20.64 5.45 13.69
CA LYS A 49 -22.03 5.54 14.17
C LYS A 49 -22.93 6.07 13.05
N ARG A 50 -24.17 5.57 13.01
CA ARG A 50 -25.21 5.98 12.05
C ARG A 50 -25.37 7.50 12.00
N GLY A 51 -25.36 8.08 10.80
CA GLY A 51 -25.52 9.51 10.57
C GLY A 51 -24.24 10.34 10.73
N ARG A 52 -23.08 9.70 10.84
CA ARG A 52 -21.75 10.33 10.96
C ARG A 52 -20.79 9.92 9.85
N GLU A 53 -21.34 9.45 8.73
CA GLU A 53 -20.57 9.00 7.57
C GLU A 53 -19.72 10.14 6.99
N GLY A 54 -20.16 11.40 7.14
CA GLY A 54 -19.43 12.61 6.75
C GLY A 54 -18.46 13.17 7.80
N ASP A 55 -18.38 12.62 9.02
CA ASP A 55 -17.45 13.11 10.05
C ASP A 55 -16.00 12.81 9.65
N CYS A 56 -15.09 13.73 9.99
CA CYS A 56 -13.64 13.60 9.81
C CYS A 56 -13.20 13.32 8.35
N PRO A 57 -13.69 14.09 7.35
CA PRO A 57 -13.46 13.81 5.93
C PRO A 57 -11.96 13.78 5.54
N SER A 58 -11.12 14.64 6.12
CA SER A 58 -9.70 14.70 5.79
C SER A 58 -8.93 13.50 6.35
N VAL A 59 -9.29 13.04 7.55
CA VAL A 59 -8.74 11.82 8.16
C VAL A 59 -9.20 10.59 7.38
N ARG A 60 -10.48 10.52 7.00
CA ARG A 60 -11.02 9.44 6.16
C ARG A 60 -10.30 9.35 4.83
N ALA A 61 -10.05 10.47 4.16
CA ALA A 61 -9.32 10.49 2.89
C ALA A 61 -7.90 9.92 3.04
N THR A 62 -7.19 10.33 4.10
CA THR A 62 -5.84 9.82 4.42
C THR A 62 -5.85 8.31 4.69
N VAL A 63 -6.78 7.84 5.53
CA VAL A 63 -6.93 6.40 5.84
C VAL A 63 -7.35 5.60 4.61
N HIS A 64 -8.20 6.18 3.75
CA HIS A 64 -8.62 5.55 2.52
C HIS A 64 -7.42 5.35 1.58
N GLN A 65 -6.57 6.36 1.38
CA GLN A 65 -5.36 6.24 0.57
C GLN A 65 -4.42 5.14 1.11
N PHE A 66 -4.19 5.10 2.42
CA PHE A 66 -3.41 4.05 3.07
C PHE A 66 -3.96 2.66 2.76
N ASN A 67 -5.27 2.47 2.92
CA ASN A 67 -5.94 1.19 2.66
C ASN A 67 -5.95 0.82 1.18
N GLN A 68 -6.08 1.80 0.29
CA GLN A 68 -6.00 1.60 -1.15
C GLN A 68 -4.63 1.08 -1.55
N LEU A 69 -3.56 1.68 -1.04
CA LEU A 69 -2.18 1.24 -1.28
C LEU A 69 -1.94 -0.17 -0.72
N ALA A 70 -2.28 -0.42 0.55
CA ALA A 70 -2.12 -1.74 1.15
C ALA A 70 -2.89 -2.82 0.37
N GLY A 71 -4.12 -2.49 -0.06
CA GLY A 71 -4.92 -3.35 -0.91
C GLY A 71 -4.31 -3.57 -2.31
N ALA A 72 -3.71 -2.55 -2.91
CA ALA A 72 -3.05 -2.65 -4.21
C ALA A 72 -1.84 -3.59 -4.16
N VAL A 73 -1.03 -3.51 -3.09
CA VAL A 73 0.10 -4.42 -2.85
C VAL A 73 -0.37 -5.87 -2.75
N VAL A 74 -1.41 -6.12 -1.94
CA VAL A 74 -2.00 -7.47 -1.82
C VAL A 74 -2.53 -7.95 -3.15
N ARG A 75 -3.34 -7.15 -3.85
CA ARG A 75 -3.92 -7.52 -5.15
C ARG A 75 -2.86 -7.77 -6.21
N SER A 76 -1.81 -6.94 -6.31
CA SER A 76 -0.75 -7.17 -7.30
C SER A 76 -0.05 -8.50 -7.07
N CYS A 77 0.23 -8.86 -5.81
CA CYS A 77 0.94 -10.09 -5.48
C CYS A 77 0.05 -11.35 -5.58
N LEU A 78 -1.26 -11.21 -5.39
CA LEU A 78 -2.22 -12.30 -5.54
C LEU A 78 -2.81 -12.41 -6.96
N GLY A 79 -2.61 -11.39 -7.80
CA GLY A 79 -3.34 -11.19 -9.05
C GLY A 79 -3.12 -12.28 -10.10
N GLY A 80 -4.22 -12.65 -10.77
CA GLY A 80 -4.31 -13.55 -11.93
C GLY A 80 -4.09 -15.04 -11.65
N ALA A 81 -5.02 -15.90 -12.08
CA ALA A 81 -4.99 -17.38 -11.94
C ALA A 81 -3.74 -18.08 -12.53
N GLY A 82 -2.79 -17.33 -13.11
CA GLY A 82 -1.55 -17.84 -13.72
C GLY A 82 -0.25 -17.28 -13.15
N LEU A 83 -0.26 -16.47 -12.08
CA LEU A 83 0.97 -15.86 -11.56
C LEU A 83 1.85 -16.91 -10.87
N ARG A 84 2.97 -17.28 -11.51
CA ARG A 84 3.88 -18.31 -10.99
C ARG A 84 4.69 -17.80 -9.79
N PRO A 85 5.14 -18.70 -8.89
CA PRO A 85 5.89 -18.29 -7.70
C PRO A 85 7.09 -17.36 -7.95
N PRO A 86 7.92 -17.53 -9.00
CA PRO A 86 9.03 -16.61 -9.30
C PRO A 86 8.57 -15.22 -9.77
N GLN A 87 7.47 -15.13 -10.53
CA GLN A 87 6.91 -13.85 -10.94
C GLN A 87 6.36 -13.09 -9.73
N ARG A 88 5.72 -13.82 -8.81
CA ARG A 88 5.26 -13.26 -7.54
C ARG A 88 6.41 -12.77 -6.67
N ALA A 89 7.52 -13.51 -6.62
CA ALA A 89 8.70 -13.10 -5.88
C ALA A 89 9.22 -11.74 -6.35
N ARG A 90 9.27 -11.51 -7.67
CA ARG A 90 9.65 -10.20 -8.25
C ARG A 90 8.72 -9.07 -7.80
N LEU A 91 7.42 -9.33 -7.65
CA LEU A 91 6.47 -8.33 -7.14
C LEU A 91 6.68 -8.05 -5.65
N LEU A 92 6.94 -9.09 -4.85
CA LEU A 92 7.26 -8.92 -3.43
C LEU A 92 8.54 -8.07 -3.27
N GLU A 93 9.61 -8.41 -3.99
CA GLU A 93 10.86 -7.64 -4.01
C GLU A 93 10.64 -6.21 -4.49
N LYS A 94 9.85 -6.01 -5.56
CA LYS A 94 9.50 -4.69 -6.05
C LYS A 94 8.88 -3.83 -4.96
N TRP A 95 7.91 -4.36 -4.21
CA TRP A 95 7.28 -3.64 -3.12
C TRP A 95 8.20 -3.40 -1.93
N ILE A 96 9.12 -4.32 -1.64
CA ILE A 96 10.17 -4.11 -0.62
C ILE A 96 11.06 -2.93 -1.01
N HIS A 97 11.53 -2.87 -2.25
CA HIS A 97 12.31 -1.73 -2.74
C HIS A 97 11.53 -0.42 -2.74
N VAL A 98 10.24 -0.44 -3.11
CA VAL A 98 9.39 0.76 -3.00
C VAL A 98 9.27 1.20 -1.54
N ALA A 99 9.16 0.28 -0.58
CA ALA A 99 9.13 0.60 0.84
C ALA A 99 10.47 1.23 1.32
N GLU A 100 11.61 0.72 0.86
CA GLU A 100 12.93 1.30 1.15
C GLU A 100 13.05 2.74 0.62
N GLU A 101 12.58 2.99 -0.60
CA GLU A 101 12.55 4.34 -1.19
C GLU A 101 11.58 5.27 -0.46
N CYS A 102 10.40 4.78 -0.06
CA CYS A 102 9.49 5.53 0.81
C CYS A 102 10.16 5.91 2.14
N ARG A 103 10.97 5.01 2.72
CA ARG A 103 11.75 5.33 3.93
C ARG A 103 12.80 6.41 3.66
N ALA A 104 13.51 6.35 2.54
CA ALA A 104 14.48 7.37 2.14
C ALA A 104 13.84 8.76 1.95
N LEU A 105 12.63 8.79 1.38
CA LEU A 105 11.81 10.00 1.22
C LEU A 105 11.10 10.44 2.52
N ARG A 106 11.27 9.69 3.63
CA ARG A 106 10.60 9.90 4.92
C ARG A 106 9.07 9.84 4.82
N ASN A 107 8.56 9.12 3.83
CA ASN A 107 7.15 8.79 3.70
C ASN A 107 6.82 7.53 4.53
N PHE A 108 6.58 7.73 5.82
CA PHE A 108 6.28 6.64 6.75
C PHE A 108 4.86 6.07 6.58
N SER A 109 3.93 6.81 5.96
CA SER A 109 2.57 6.31 5.70
C SER A 109 2.60 5.18 4.67
N SER A 110 3.13 5.43 3.47
CA SER A 110 3.30 4.39 2.44
C SER A 110 4.18 3.24 2.89
N LEU A 111 5.29 3.54 3.60
CA LEU A 111 6.15 2.50 4.18
C LEU A 111 5.33 1.54 5.05
N CYS A 112 4.58 2.06 6.02
CA CYS A 112 3.76 1.25 6.90
C CYS A 112 2.64 0.51 6.15
N ALA A 113 2.02 1.13 5.14
CA ALA A 113 0.99 0.47 4.32
C ALA A 113 1.55 -0.75 3.59
N ILE A 114 2.72 -0.60 2.94
CA ILE A 114 3.37 -1.67 2.19
C ILE A 114 3.82 -2.78 3.13
N VAL A 115 4.49 -2.46 4.24
CA VAL A 115 4.92 -3.45 5.23
C VAL A 115 3.73 -4.21 5.82
N SER A 116 2.65 -3.50 6.18
CA SER A 116 1.42 -4.12 6.70
C SER A 116 0.78 -5.06 5.69
N ALA A 117 0.79 -4.70 4.40
CA ALA A 117 0.30 -5.55 3.34
C ALA A 117 1.16 -6.82 3.16
N LEU A 118 2.49 -6.69 3.12
CA LEU A 118 3.42 -7.81 2.98
C LEU A 118 3.35 -8.78 4.18
N GLN A 119 3.13 -8.26 5.38
CA GLN A 119 2.97 -9.04 6.62
C GLN A 119 1.54 -9.59 6.82
N SER A 120 0.57 -9.15 6.01
CA SER A 120 -0.79 -9.64 6.10
C SER A 120 -0.87 -11.14 5.79
N SER A 121 -1.81 -11.84 6.43
CA SER A 121 -2.07 -13.28 6.25
C SER A 121 -2.01 -13.76 4.78
N PRO A 122 -2.65 -13.10 3.80
CA PRO A 122 -2.63 -13.58 2.43
C PRO A 122 -1.26 -13.60 1.76
N LEU A 123 -0.37 -12.66 2.08
CA LEU A 123 0.98 -12.62 1.51
C LEU A 123 1.99 -13.39 2.35
N HIS A 124 1.94 -13.25 3.68
CA HIS A 124 2.87 -13.93 4.59
C HIS A 124 2.83 -15.46 4.45
N ARG A 125 1.68 -16.05 4.12
CA ARG A 125 1.54 -17.50 3.92
C ARG A 125 2.11 -18.05 2.61
N LEU A 126 2.54 -17.20 1.67
CA LEU A 126 3.02 -17.60 0.33
C LEU A 126 4.46 -18.12 0.36
N ARG A 127 4.72 -19.17 1.17
CA ARG A 127 6.07 -19.68 1.44
C ARG A 127 6.88 -19.95 0.18
N HIS A 128 6.28 -20.59 -0.83
CA HIS A 128 6.96 -20.85 -2.10
C HIS A 128 7.43 -19.58 -2.82
N SER A 129 6.63 -18.51 -2.80
CA SER A 129 7.03 -17.24 -3.42
C SER A 129 8.14 -16.55 -2.63
N TRP A 130 8.06 -16.55 -1.29
CA TRP A 130 9.13 -16.04 -0.43
C TRP A 130 10.43 -16.84 -0.55
N HIS A 131 10.39 -18.14 -0.86
CA HIS A 131 11.62 -18.89 -1.16
C HIS A 131 12.33 -18.43 -2.43
N HIS A 132 11.61 -17.80 -3.36
CA HIS A 132 12.17 -17.25 -4.59
C HIS A 132 12.63 -15.81 -4.46
N THR A 133 12.39 -15.13 -3.33
CA THR A 133 12.91 -13.78 -3.10
C THR A 133 14.36 -13.83 -2.63
N SER A 134 15.15 -12.81 -2.94
CA SER A 134 16.53 -12.68 -2.49
C SER A 134 16.63 -12.60 -0.96
N ARG A 135 17.74 -13.08 -0.40
CA ARG A 135 18.00 -12.99 1.04
C ARG A 135 18.19 -11.55 1.51
N GLU A 136 18.61 -10.67 0.61
CA GLU A 136 18.80 -9.24 0.89
C GLU A 136 17.45 -8.56 1.07
N ALA A 137 16.48 -8.85 0.21
CA ALA A 137 15.12 -8.31 0.30
C ALA A 137 14.34 -8.80 1.54
N GLN A 138 14.81 -9.86 2.21
CA GLN A 138 14.17 -10.39 3.42
C GLN A 138 14.77 -9.88 4.74
N ARG A 139 15.81 -9.04 4.68
CA ARG A 139 16.48 -8.47 5.86
C ARG A 139 15.82 -7.17 6.29
#